data_AF-A0A0S8F688-F1
#
_entry.id   AF-A0A0S8F688-F1
#
_cell.length_a   1.000
_cell.length_b   1.000
_cell.length_c   1.000
_cell.angle_alpha   90.00
_cell.angle_beta   90.00
_cell.angle_gamma   90.00
#
_symmetry.space_group_name_H-M   'P 1'
#
loop_
_entity.id
_entity.type
_entity.pdbx_description
1 polymer ?
#
loop_
_entity_poly.entity_id
_entity_poly.type
_entity_poly.pdbx_seq_one_letter_code
_entity_poly.pdbx_strand_id
1 'polypeptide(L)'
;MAMVDGDWTITRSTGNIRYIGDDHGGASPSYATVIQFHRWLQDFADQEVSSGDDQLDITDATPSERSTDNIITLKGSYNIDDMAAEHLYDGSIIQGTGGTEEYYDGIVNFGNSDVQIQIIQDGAVLSDDWWNFGGGGLNADATAGISHRFMIKTRTAGADIDGRRLIGTSRTFGNTYSEFKINGTSRGNNVLALTDSNDLNNETAEGTVSGWTGITNTTEGYANIDVDNNSVDEYYYSEWNTNQPTRSINDFYERMKWLTRDGSSSTLYGLNGELFRGITHQVAITPGTGTWVEPESLSWGTGATAGTGQLLAVDDTDATSTSKLWLQLLTGVPPNANTITGNGGATGTAGTVTERTISTPFIGVSTGSAIIGAYGVGIEKADLSAADKVFDLNNAQVLPPNNVTFTVFGLESGEDRVLVTNDASSNIDYDQMTLGVTLSGPAENTVNVGTGNIPADTPSTGQLRVQLDDGRYRLVAYTAHDGDDEFTIASSDWQDPDDATAGNNVFLAYIDKLAAAANEAFTTVYNSDRTLFIRVRDGGGTPIKTFETTGTLGSNGGSATAIRTPDV
;
A
#
# COMPACT_ATOMS: atom_id res chain seq x y z
N MET A 1 39.78 -11.35 -12.37
CA MET A 1 40.11 -12.63 -11.69
C MET A 1 40.39 -13.68 -12.76
N ALA A 2 41.23 -14.69 -12.55
CA ALA A 2 41.51 -15.73 -13.56
C ALA A 2 40.71 -17.01 -13.24
N MET A 3 40.48 -17.86 -14.25
CA MET A 3 39.91 -19.20 -14.07
C MET A 3 40.79 -20.02 -13.10
N VAL A 4 40.18 -20.84 -12.24
CA VAL A 4 40.89 -21.74 -11.32
C VAL A 4 40.67 -23.17 -11.78
N ASP A 5 41.62 -23.73 -12.52
CA ASP A 5 41.44 -24.99 -13.25
C ASP A 5 40.98 -26.15 -12.36
N GLY A 6 41.54 -26.27 -11.15
CA GLY A 6 41.22 -27.37 -10.22
C GLY A 6 39.80 -27.35 -9.65
N ASP A 7 39.04 -26.27 -9.86
CA ASP A 7 37.65 -26.18 -9.44
C ASP A 7 36.68 -26.63 -10.54
N TRP A 8 37.19 -27.14 -11.66
CA TRP A 8 36.40 -27.53 -12.81
C TRP A 8 36.81 -28.90 -13.34
N THR A 9 35.86 -29.60 -13.97
CA THR A 9 36.14 -30.88 -14.66
C THR A 9 35.43 -30.93 -16.00
N ILE A 10 35.98 -31.69 -16.95
CA ILE A 10 35.39 -31.91 -18.28
C ILE A 10 35.30 -33.40 -18.56
N THR A 11 34.07 -33.93 -18.69
CA THR A 11 33.85 -35.35 -19.00
C THR A 11 33.52 -35.53 -20.48
N ARG A 12 34.44 -36.14 -21.25
CA ARG A 12 34.32 -36.32 -22.72
C ARG A 12 33.06 -37.07 -23.15
N SER A 13 32.73 -38.15 -22.44
CA SER A 13 31.66 -39.06 -22.84
C SER A 13 30.26 -38.44 -22.75
N THR A 14 30.09 -37.43 -21.91
CA THR A 14 28.82 -36.73 -21.69
C THR A 14 28.85 -35.26 -22.14
N GLY A 15 30.03 -34.69 -22.33
CA GLY A 15 30.23 -33.24 -22.53
C GLY A 15 30.03 -32.43 -21.24
N ASN A 16 29.94 -33.07 -20.08
CA ASN A 16 29.68 -32.37 -18.83
C ASN A 16 30.88 -31.53 -18.42
N ILE A 17 30.67 -30.24 -18.26
CA ILE A 17 31.60 -29.30 -17.64
C ILE A 17 31.02 -28.95 -16.27
N ARG A 18 31.72 -29.23 -15.19
CA ARG A 18 31.18 -29.12 -13.82
C ARG A 18 32.10 -28.33 -12.92
N TYR A 19 31.50 -27.46 -12.11
CA TYR A 19 32.18 -26.86 -10.98
C TYR A 19 32.27 -27.89 -9.85
N ILE A 20 33.48 -28.09 -9.33
CA ILE A 20 33.82 -29.02 -8.25
C ILE A 20 34.57 -28.32 -7.11
N GLY A 21 34.73 -27.00 -7.20
CA GLY A 21 35.37 -26.18 -6.18
C GLY A 21 34.48 -25.97 -4.95
N ASP A 22 34.91 -25.05 -4.10
CA ASP A 22 34.15 -24.68 -2.90
C ASP A 22 32.86 -23.96 -3.27
N ASP A 23 31.76 -24.31 -2.59
CA ASP A 23 30.48 -23.60 -2.63
C ASP A 23 30.64 -22.13 -2.20
N HIS A 24 29.66 -21.26 -2.44
CA HIS A 24 29.71 -19.83 -2.15
C HIS A 24 30.14 -19.52 -0.70
N GLY A 25 29.65 -20.30 0.28
CA GLY A 25 30.03 -20.21 1.70
C GLY A 25 31.29 -20.99 2.10
N GLY A 26 31.98 -21.61 1.15
CA GLY A 26 33.17 -22.41 1.34
C GLY A 26 34.44 -21.58 1.60
N ALA A 27 35.58 -22.26 1.74
CA ALA A 27 36.83 -21.62 2.16
C ALA A 27 37.47 -20.79 1.04
N SER A 28 37.31 -21.19 -0.21
CA SER A 28 37.90 -20.54 -1.39
C SER A 28 37.06 -20.74 -2.67
N PRO A 29 35.80 -20.28 -2.72
CA PRO A 29 35.02 -20.32 -3.95
C PRO A 29 35.70 -19.51 -5.06
N SER A 30 35.63 -20.00 -6.31
CA SER A 30 36.17 -19.30 -7.47
C SER A 30 35.07 -18.86 -8.45
N TYR A 31 35.34 -17.77 -9.16
CA TYR A 31 34.39 -17.16 -10.10
C TYR A 31 35.11 -16.70 -11.35
N ALA A 32 34.52 -16.96 -12.51
CA ALA A 32 35.08 -16.57 -13.80
C ALA A 32 34.06 -15.86 -14.68
N THR A 33 34.54 -14.92 -15.50
CA THR A 33 33.70 -14.36 -16.55
C THR A 33 33.43 -15.41 -17.63
N VAL A 34 32.30 -15.34 -18.32
CA VAL A 34 31.99 -16.30 -19.41
C VAL A 34 33.07 -16.31 -20.51
N ILE A 35 33.73 -15.17 -20.76
CA ILE A 35 34.84 -15.12 -21.73
C ILE A 35 36.08 -15.86 -21.26
N GLN A 36 36.36 -15.86 -19.96
CA GLN A 36 37.47 -16.62 -19.38
C GLN A 36 37.19 -18.11 -19.44
N PHE A 37 35.97 -18.51 -19.12
CA PHE A 37 35.50 -19.88 -19.28
C PHE A 37 35.62 -20.37 -20.73
N HIS A 38 35.19 -19.57 -21.71
CA HIS A 38 35.38 -19.90 -23.12
C HIS A 38 36.85 -20.10 -23.49
N ARG A 39 37.73 -19.17 -23.10
CA ARG A 39 39.17 -19.25 -23.40
C ARG A 39 39.82 -20.48 -22.75
N TRP A 40 39.43 -20.80 -21.53
CA TRP A 40 39.87 -22.01 -20.82
C TRP A 40 39.50 -23.29 -21.57
N LEU A 41 38.26 -23.38 -22.06
CA LEU A 41 37.84 -24.51 -22.90
C LEU A 41 38.62 -24.59 -24.23
N GLN A 42 38.92 -23.45 -24.86
CA GLN A 42 39.71 -23.46 -26.10
C GLN A 42 41.16 -23.87 -25.85
N ASP A 43 41.75 -23.50 -24.71
CA ASP A 43 43.12 -23.89 -24.35
C ASP A 43 43.24 -25.42 -24.21
N PHE A 44 42.26 -26.07 -23.56
CA PHE A 44 42.19 -27.53 -23.54
C PHE A 44 41.95 -28.14 -24.93
N ALA A 45 41.06 -27.56 -25.74
CA ALA A 45 40.80 -28.03 -27.10
C ALA A 45 42.02 -27.90 -28.03
N ASP A 46 43.05 -27.12 -27.66
CA ASP A 46 44.30 -26.99 -28.41
C ASP A 46 45.41 -27.95 -27.92
N GLN A 47 45.18 -28.71 -26.83
CA GLN A 47 46.17 -29.63 -26.28
C GLN A 47 46.38 -30.86 -27.17
N GLU A 48 47.60 -31.40 -27.19
CA GLU A 48 47.94 -32.63 -27.94
C GLU A 48 47.25 -33.87 -27.35
N VAL A 49 47.04 -33.88 -26.02
CA VAL A 49 46.42 -35.00 -25.31
C VAL A 49 45.73 -34.50 -24.05
N SER A 50 44.50 -34.97 -23.81
CA SER A 50 43.78 -34.71 -22.57
C SER A 50 44.46 -35.40 -21.38
N SER A 51 44.40 -34.83 -20.18
CA SER A 51 44.99 -35.45 -18.99
C SER A 51 44.08 -35.33 -17.76
N GLY A 52 44.12 -36.33 -16.88
CA GLY A 52 43.32 -36.33 -15.65
C GLY A 52 41.81 -36.37 -15.90
N ASP A 53 41.09 -35.51 -15.21
CA ASP A 53 39.65 -35.25 -15.24
C ASP A 53 39.25 -34.14 -16.23
N ASP A 54 40.21 -33.54 -16.93
CA ASP A 54 39.99 -32.59 -18.03
C ASP A 54 40.09 -33.33 -19.38
N GLN A 55 39.00 -34.03 -19.73
CA GLN A 55 38.95 -34.90 -20.89
C GLN A 55 38.59 -34.14 -22.18
N LEU A 56 39.45 -33.20 -22.58
CA LEU A 56 39.30 -32.40 -23.81
C LEU A 56 40.67 -32.18 -24.45
N ASP A 57 40.78 -32.43 -25.76
CA ASP A 57 41.99 -32.18 -26.55
C ASP A 57 41.69 -31.89 -28.04
N ILE A 58 42.74 -31.70 -28.85
CA ILE A 58 42.65 -31.34 -30.27
C ILE A 58 41.92 -32.35 -31.16
N THR A 59 41.64 -33.56 -30.66
CA THR A 59 40.87 -34.57 -31.40
C THR A 59 39.37 -34.48 -31.17
N ASP A 60 38.94 -33.74 -30.15
CA ASP A 60 37.54 -33.57 -29.80
C ASP A 60 36.84 -32.51 -30.67
N ALA A 61 35.50 -32.55 -30.66
CA ALA A 61 34.72 -31.48 -31.28
C ALA A 61 34.91 -30.17 -30.53
N THR A 62 34.93 -29.05 -31.26
CA THR A 62 35.03 -27.70 -30.70
C THR A 62 34.01 -27.50 -29.57
N PRO A 63 34.44 -27.19 -28.33
CA PRO A 63 33.56 -27.24 -27.16
C PRO A 63 32.62 -26.05 -27.05
N SER A 64 33.06 -24.88 -27.54
CA SER A 64 32.30 -23.64 -27.43
C SER A 64 32.59 -22.70 -28.61
N GLU A 65 31.62 -21.84 -28.92
CA GLU A 65 31.74 -20.74 -29.87
C GLU A 65 31.40 -19.43 -29.18
N ARG A 66 32.06 -18.35 -29.63
CA ARG A 66 31.87 -17.01 -29.11
C ARG A 66 31.19 -16.12 -30.16
N SER A 67 30.04 -15.55 -29.83
CA SER A 67 29.38 -14.53 -30.65
C SER A 67 29.89 -13.13 -30.30
N THR A 68 29.98 -12.84 -29.01
CA THR A 68 30.63 -11.64 -28.44
C THR A 68 31.39 -12.05 -27.19
N ASP A 69 32.17 -11.15 -26.60
CA ASP A 69 32.85 -11.45 -25.33
C ASP A 69 31.87 -11.81 -24.20
N ASN A 70 30.60 -11.38 -24.28
CA ASN A 70 29.59 -11.70 -23.26
C ASN A 70 28.57 -12.76 -23.71
N ILE A 71 28.74 -13.42 -24.86
CA ILE A 71 27.79 -14.44 -25.34
C ILE A 71 28.54 -15.66 -25.85
N ILE A 72 28.50 -16.73 -25.07
CA ILE A 72 29.15 -18.01 -25.36
C ILE A 72 28.10 -19.08 -25.60
N THR A 73 28.28 -19.85 -26.67
CA THR A 73 27.44 -21.01 -26.99
C THR A 73 28.27 -22.28 -26.83
N LEU A 74 27.85 -23.17 -25.93
CA LEU A 74 28.39 -24.52 -25.83
C LEU A 74 27.87 -25.37 -26.99
N LYS A 75 28.74 -26.19 -27.56
CA LYS A 75 28.46 -26.93 -28.81
C LYS A 75 28.24 -28.40 -28.55
N GLY A 76 27.54 -29.08 -29.46
CA GLY A 76 27.35 -30.52 -29.38
C GLY A 76 26.69 -30.95 -28.06
N SER A 77 27.33 -31.87 -27.34
CA SER A 77 26.89 -32.36 -26.03
C SER A 77 27.45 -31.54 -24.85
N TYR A 78 28.31 -30.55 -25.09
CA TYR A 78 28.92 -29.79 -24.01
C TYR A 78 27.89 -28.97 -23.25
N ASN A 79 27.92 -29.07 -21.92
CA ASN A 79 26.94 -28.44 -21.05
C ASN A 79 27.48 -28.14 -19.65
N ILE A 80 26.94 -27.11 -19.03
CA ILE A 80 27.03 -26.81 -17.60
C ILE A 80 25.70 -27.14 -16.91
N ASP A 81 25.72 -27.36 -15.61
CA ASP A 81 24.52 -27.44 -14.78
C ASP A 81 24.28 -26.13 -14.01
N ASP A 82 23.22 -26.09 -13.20
CA ASP A 82 22.84 -24.92 -12.41
C ASP A 82 23.99 -24.48 -11.51
N MET A 83 24.58 -25.40 -10.74
CA MET A 83 25.73 -25.13 -9.86
C MET A 83 26.90 -24.49 -10.62
N ALA A 84 27.29 -25.04 -11.77
CA ALA A 84 28.35 -24.44 -12.57
C ALA A 84 28.00 -23.02 -13.09
N ALA A 85 26.72 -22.73 -13.34
CA ALA A 85 26.30 -21.41 -13.80
C ALA A 85 26.43 -20.33 -12.72
N GLU A 86 26.31 -20.67 -11.43
CA GLU A 86 26.42 -19.73 -10.30
C GLU A 86 27.84 -19.16 -10.16
N HIS A 87 28.84 -19.91 -10.63
CA HIS A 87 30.25 -19.54 -10.62
C HIS A 87 30.72 -18.80 -11.88
N LEU A 88 29.79 -18.49 -12.79
CA LEU A 88 30.05 -17.75 -14.03
C LEU A 88 29.28 -16.43 -14.05
N TYR A 89 29.90 -15.38 -14.58
CA TYR A 89 29.30 -14.04 -14.66
C TYR A 89 29.76 -13.25 -15.88
N ASP A 90 29.26 -12.01 -16.02
CA ASP A 90 29.60 -11.07 -17.10
C ASP A 90 29.29 -11.61 -18.51
N GLY A 91 28.16 -12.30 -18.64
CA GLY A 91 27.58 -12.66 -19.94
C GLY A 91 26.58 -13.79 -19.86
N SER A 92 26.30 -14.42 -21.00
CA SER A 92 25.38 -15.56 -21.11
C SER A 92 26.08 -16.82 -21.58
N ILE A 93 25.56 -17.96 -21.11
CA ILE A 93 25.82 -19.29 -21.66
C ILE A 93 24.56 -19.80 -22.37
N ILE A 94 24.76 -20.26 -23.62
CA ILE A 94 23.74 -20.91 -24.44
C ILE A 94 24.15 -22.37 -24.62
N GLN A 95 23.27 -23.33 -24.33
CA GLN A 95 23.54 -24.75 -24.52
C GLN A 95 22.33 -25.53 -25.03
N GLY A 96 22.59 -26.75 -25.50
CA GLY A 96 21.56 -27.66 -26.01
C GLY A 96 21.05 -27.30 -27.42
N THR A 97 20.25 -28.20 -27.99
CA THR A 97 19.64 -28.02 -29.32
C THR A 97 18.40 -28.89 -29.46
N GLY A 98 17.42 -28.50 -30.28
CA GLY A 98 16.33 -29.36 -30.70
C GLY A 98 15.35 -29.70 -29.58
N GLY A 99 15.06 -28.73 -28.70
CA GLY A 99 14.13 -28.89 -27.57
C GLY A 99 14.79 -29.23 -26.24
N THR A 100 16.12 -29.32 -26.18
CA THR A 100 16.89 -29.46 -24.92
C THR A 100 17.60 -28.18 -24.52
N GLU A 101 17.28 -27.05 -25.18
CA GLU A 101 18.03 -25.82 -24.94
C GLU A 101 17.84 -25.31 -23.52
N GLU A 102 18.95 -24.95 -22.89
CA GLU A 102 18.99 -24.23 -21.63
C GLU A 102 19.86 -22.98 -21.82
N TYR A 103 19.38 -21.84 -21.32
CA TYR A 103 20.11 -20.58 -21.42
C TYR A 103 20.24 -19.95 -20.05
N TYR A 104 21.45 -19.51 -19.73
CA TYR A 104 21.78 -18.75 -18.53
C TYR A 104 22.15 -17.34 -18.97
N ASP A 105 21.42 -16.35 -18.50
CA ASP A 105 21.61 -14.96 -18.89
C ASP A 105 22.20 -14.10 -17.80
N GLY A 106 23.20 -13.30 -18.18
CA GLY A 106 23.89 -12.39 -17.30
C GLY A 106 22.97 -11.28 -16.78
N ILE A 107 23.02 -11.07 -15.48
CA ILE A 107 22.37 -9.99 -14.76
C ILE A 107 23.44 -9.09 -14.17
N VAL A 108 23.30 -7.79 -14.35
CA VAL A 108 24.18 -6.75 -13.80
C VAL A 108 23.33 -5.74 -13.04
N ASN A 109 23.51 -5.64 -11.74
CA ASN A 109 22.85 -4.62 -10.93
C ASN A 109 23.76 -3.40 -10.73
N PHE A 110 23.25 -2.22 -11.09
CA PHE A 110 23.85 -0.95 -10.73
C PHE A 110 23.22 -0.42 -9.44
N GLY A 111 24.01 -0.32 -8.36
CA GLY A 111 23.53 0.05 -7.03
C GLY A 111 24.64 0.19 -6.00
N ASN A 112 24.28 0.54 -4.77
CA ASN A 112 25.19 0.54 -3.61
C ASN A 112 25.71 -0.87 -3.32
N SER A 113 26.91 -0.97 -2.73
CA SER A 113 27.63 -2.24 -2.59
C SER A 113 26.97 -3.27 -1.66
N ASP A 114 26.17 -2.78 -0.72
CA ASP A 114 25.51 -3.53 0.35
C ASP A 114 24.03 -3.80 0.09
N VAL A 115 23.46 -3.28 -1.01
CA VAL A 115 22.07 -3.55 -1.38
C VAL A 115 21.83 -5.05 -1.46
N GLN A 116 20.74 -5.52 -0.87
CA GLN A 116 20.26 -6.89 -1.08
C GLN A 116 19.18 -6.84 -2.16
N ILE A 117 19.23 -7.82 -3.07
CA ILE A 117 18.24 -7.92 -4.13
C ILE A 117 17.60 -9.30 -4.17
N GLN A 118 16.31 -9.33 -4.49
CA GLN A 118 15.56 -10.56 -4.70
C GLN A 118 15.09 -10.60 -6.15
N ILE A 119 15.03 -11.80 -6.72
CA ILE A 119 14.63 -12.01 -8.11
C ILE A 119 13.33 -12.81 -8.12
N ILE A 120 12.32 -12.26 -8.79
CA ILE A 120 11.07 -12.95 -9.09
C ILE A 120 11.11 -13.42 -10.54
N GLN A 121 10.85 -14.70 -10.75
CA GLN A 121 10.72 -15.34 -12.06
C GLN A 121 9.57 -16.36 -12.00
N ASP A 122 8.76 -16.42 -13.05
CA ASP A 122 7.65 -17.37 -13.16
C ASP A 122 6.72 -17.37 -11.93
N GLY A 123 6.44 -16.17 -11.41
CA GLY A 123 5.47 -15.97 -10.34
C GLY A 123 5.96 -16.41 -8.96
N ALA A 124 7.26 -16.67 -8.80
CA ALA A 124 7.87 -17.02 -7.52
C ALA A 124 9.13 -16.17 -7.28
N VAL A 125 9.37 -15.84 -6.01
CA VAL A 125 10.70 -15.38 -5.56
C VAL A 125 11.64 -16.57 -5.66
N LEU A 126 12.77 -16.41 -6.33
CA LEU A 126 13.80 -17.44 -6.41
C LEU A 126 14.35 -17.68 -5.00
N SER A 127 14.29 -18.94 -4.54
CA SER A 127 14.61 -19.30 -3.17
C SER A 127 16.10 -19.32 -2.84
N ASP A 128 16.93 -19.51 -3.87
CA ASP A 128 18.37 -19.56 -3.74
C ASP A 128 18.94 -18.19 -4.11
N ASP A 129 19.50 -17.50 -3.12
CA ASP A 129 19.89 -16.10 -3.19
C ASP A 129 21.41 -15.90 -3.12
N TRP A 130 22.18 -16.88 -3.63
CA TRP A 130 23.65 -16.88 -3.65
C TRP A 130 24.30 -15.61 -4.21
N TRP A 131 23.59 -14.80 -5.00
CA TRP A 131 24.08 -13.51 -5.46
C TRP A 131 24.18 -12.44 -4.36
N ASN A 132 23.51 -12.61 -3.22
CA ASN A 132 23.54 -11.72 -2.04
C ASN A 132 24.65 -12.08 -1.03
N PHE A 133 25.68 -12.80 -1.47
CA PHE A 133 26.70 -13.39 -0.61
C PHE A 133 27.42 -12.38 0.32
N GLY A 134 27.50 -12.72 1.61
CA GLY A 134 28.31 -11.98 2.58
C GLY A 134 27.73 -10.62 3.00
N GLY A 135 26.44 -10.38 2.76
CA GLY A 135 25.77 -9.10 3.06
C GLY A 135 26.02 -8.02 2.00
N GLY A 136 26.39 -8.43 0.79
CA GLY A 136 26.56 -7.57 -0.39
C GLY A 136 26.43 -8.39 -1.67
N GLY A 137 26.67 -7.75 -2.81
CA GLY A 137 26.48 -8.42 -4.10
C GLY A 137 27.68 -9.21 -4.62
N LEU A 138 27.39 -10.36 -5.22
CA LEU A 138 28.39 -11.24 -5.83
C LEU A 138 29.06 -10.56 -7.04
N ASN A 139 30.38 -10.71 -7.15
CA ASN A 139 31.20 -10.16 -8.23
C ASN A 139 31.05 -8.63 -8.40
N ALA A 140 30.90 -7.89 -7.29
CA ALA A 140 30.79 -6.43 -7.30
C ALA A 140 31.98 -5.71 -7.98
N ASP A 141 31.73 -4.52 -8.50
CA ASP A 141 32.75 -3.57 -8.95
C ASP A 141 32.34 -2.15 -8.52
N ALA A 142 32.83 -1.75 -7.35
CA ALA A 142 32.54 -0.44 -6.78
C ALA A 142 33.03 0.73 -7.65
N THR A 143 34.04 0.53 -8.50
CA THR A 143 34.54 1.59 -9.40
C THR A 143 33.57 1.83 -10.55
N ALA A 144 32.88 0.79 -10.98
CA ALA A 144 31.86 0.85 -12.03
C ALA A 144 30.43 1.08 -11.49
N GLY A 145 30.26 1.19 -10.16
CA GLY A 145 28.94 1.30 -9.52
C GLY A 145 28.09 0.03 -9.65
N ILE A 146 28.74 -1.13 -9.78
CA ILE A 146 28.10 -2.43 -9.94
C ILE A 146 28.10 -3.14 -8.59
N SER A 147 26.92 -3.49 -8.09
CA SER A 147 26.80 -4.27 -6.87
C SER A 147 26.78 -5.76 -7.14
N HIS A 148 26.13 -6.22 -8.22
CA HIS A 148 25.98 -7.65 -8.52
C HIS A 148 26.29 -7.98 -9.98
N ARG A 149 26.99 -9.10 -10.21
CA ARG A 149 27.09 -9.76 -11.52
C ARG A 149 26.98 -11.27 -11.37
N PHE A 150 26.00 -11.84 -12.04
CA PHE A 150 25.67 -13.27 -11.97
C PHE A 150 24.88 -13.69 -13.20
N MET A 151 24.52 -14.97 -13.32
CA MET A 151 23.61 -15.47 -14.36
C MET A 151 22.36 -16.10 -13.77
N ILE A 152 21.24 -16.01 -14.49
CA ILE A 152 19.97 -16.67 -14.15
C ILE A 152 19.54 -17.56 -15.31
N LYS A 153 19.08 -18.77 -15.02
CA LYS A 153 18.45 -19.63 -16.04
C LYS A 153 17.18 -18.95 -16.55
N THR A 154 17.11 -18.72 -17.86
CA THR A 154 15.95 -18.08 -18.52
C THR A 154 15.27 -18.98 -19.54
N ARG A 155 15.85 -20.14 -19.82
CA ARG A 155 15.27 -21.15 -20.70
C ARG A 155 15.60 -22.54 -20.16
N THR A 156 14.62 -23.43 -20.23
CA THR A 156 14.78 -24.84 -19.88
C THR A 156 13.99 -25.71 -20.85
N ALA A 157 14.52 -26.88 -21.20
CA ALA A 157 13.88 -27.83 -22.11
C ALA A 157 13.30 -27.19 -23.39
N GLY A 158 14.04 -26.24 -23.98
CA GLY A 158 13.60 -25.59 -25.22
C GLY A 158 12.41 -24.63 -25.05
N ALA A 159 12.06 -24.22 -23.84
CA ALA A 159 11.03 -23.22 -23.56
C ALA A 159 11.58 -22.09 -22.69
N ASP A 160 11.26 -20.85 -23.05
CA ASP A 160 11.63 -19.68 -22.26
C ASP A 160 10.83 -19.68 -20.95
N ILE A 161 11.53 -19.55 -19.82
CA ILE A 161 10.91 -19.42 -18.50
C ILE A 161 10.27 -18.03 -18.45
N ASP A 162 8.96 -17.99 -18.34
CA ASP A 162 8.16 -16.76 -18.26
C ASP A 162 8.47 -15.72 -19.37
N GLY A 163 8.80 -16.18 -20.58
CA GLY A 163 9.21 -15.29 -21.69
C GLY A 163 10.53 -14.55 -21.43
N ARG A 164 11.36 -15.08 -20.52
CA ARG A 164 12.64 -14.53 -20.04
C ARG A 164 12.49 -13.24 -19.23
N ARG A 165 11.33 -13.07 -18.58
CA ARG A 165 11.05 -11.91 -17.76
C ARG A 165 11.50 -12.15 -16.33
N LEU A 166 12.02 -11.09 -15.73
CA LEU A 166 12.52 -11.08 -14.37
C LEU A 166 12.07 -9.78 -13.70
N ILE A 167 11.78 -9.83 -12.42
CA ILE A 167 11.54 -8.65 -11.60
C ILE A 167 12.55 -8.70 -10.46
N GLY A 168 13.40 -7.69 -10.38
CA GLY A 168 14.28 -7.50 -9.23
C GLY A 168 13.61 -6.58 -8.19
N THR A 169 13.76 -6.89 -6.91
CA THR A 169 13.30 -6.05 -5.80
C THR A 169 14.43 -5.82 -4.80
N SER A 170 14.44 -4.67 -4.12
CA SER A 170 15.24 -4.47 -2.91
C SER A 170 14.30 -4.10 -1.77
N ARG A 171 14.14 -4.96 -0.76
CA ARG A 171 13.17 -4.75 0.33
C ARG A 171 13.76 -5.10 1.69
N THR A 172 15.01 -4.71 1.91
CA THR A 172 15.68 -4.85 3.21
C THR A 172 15.00 -3.95 4.22
N PHE A 173 14.54 -4.51 5.33
CA PHE A 173 13.79 -3.79 6.35
C PHE A 173 14.66 -2.66 6.97
N GLY A 174 14.06 -1.49 7.18
CA GLY A 174 14.79 -0.27 7.58
C GLY A 174 15.36 0.54 6.41
N ASN A 175 15.39 -0.01 5.18
CA ASN A 175 15.85 0.70 3.98
C ASN A 175 14.69 1.03 3.02
N THR A 176 14.90 1.96 2.10
CA THR A 176 13.95 2.30 1.04
C THR A 176 13.68 1.10 0.12
N TYR A 177 12.42 0.82 -0.19
CA TYR A 177 12.07 -0.30 -1.08
C TYR A 177 12.10 0.14 -2.54
N SER A 178 12.56 -0.75 -3.43
CA SER A 178 12.55 -0.50 -4.87
C SER A 178 12.25 -1.76 -5.69
N GLU A 179 11.90 -1.56 -6.96
CA GLU A 179 11.63 -2.61 -7.93
C GLU A 179 12.15 -2.22 -9.31
N PHE A 180 12.67 -3.19 -10.06
CA PHE A 180 13.10 -3.04 -11.44
C PHE A 180 12.69 -4.25 -12.27
N LYS A 181 12.15 -4.03 -13.48
CA LYS A 181 11.66 -5.10 -14.36
C LYS A 181 12.59 -5.29 -15.56
N ILE A 182 12.89 -6.55 -15.90
CA ILE A 182 13.47 -6.95 -17.18
C ILE A 182 12.37 -7.65 -17.99
N ASN A 183 11.86 -6.97 -19.02
CA ASN A 183 10.74 -7.45 -19.85
C ASN A 183 11.19 -8.38 -20.98
N GLY A 184 11.97 -9.41 -20.64
CA GLY A 184 12.60 -10.33 -21.57
C GLY A 184 14.08 -9.98 -21.74
N THR A 185 14.96 -10.85 -21.25
CA THR A 185 16.41 -10.70 -21.43
C THR A 185 16.78 -10.63 -22.92
N SER A 186 18.02 -10.25 -23.25
CA SER A 186 18.52 -10.20 -24.63
C SER A 186 19.82 -10.98 -24.84
N ARG A 187 20.12 -11.94 -23.94
CA ARG A 187 21.45 -12.54 -23.73
C ARG A 187 22.51 -11.47 -23.36
N GLY A 188 23.72 -11.90 -23.05
CA GLY A 188 24.76 -11.01 -22.54
C GLY A 188 24.38 -10.46 -21.17
N ASN A 189 24.74 -9.20 -20.93
CA ASN A 189 24.49 -8.51 -19.66
C ASN A 189 23.16 -7.74 -19.71
N ASN A 190 22.22 -8.13 -18.86
CA ASN A 190 20.91 -7.51 -18.69
C ASN A 190 20.90 -6.68 -17.41
N VAL A 191 20.34 -5.48 -17.48
CA VAL A 191 20.49 -4.47 -16.42
C VAL A 191 19.37 -4.54 -15.40
N LEU A 192 19.75 -4.53 -14.12
CA LEU A 192 18.95 -4.07 -12.99
C LEU A 192 19.55 -2.75 -12.47
N ALA A 193 18.70 -1.90 -11.90
CA ALA A 193 19.12 -0.66 -11.25
C ALA A 193 18.43 -0.54 -9.90
N LEU A 194 18.86 -1.39 -8.96
CA LEU A 194 18.35 -1.48 -7.60
C LEU A 194 19.40 -0.94 -6.64
N THR A 195 18.99 0.07 -5.88
CA THR A 195 19.76 0.68 -4.81
C THR A 195 18.82 0.97 -3.67
N ASP A 196 19.33 0.95 -2.45
CA ASP A 196 18.58 1.31 -1.27
C ASP A 196 19.37 2.26 -0.37
N SER A 197 18.68 2.81 0.61
CA SER A 197 19.25 3.71 1.61
C SER A 197 18.41 3.65 2.87
N ASN A 198 18.96 4.07 4.01
CA ASN A 198 18.21 4.13 5.26
C ASN A 198 16.91 4.93 5.09
N ASP A 199 15.79 4.33 5.45
CA ASP A 199 14.48 4.96 5.43
C ASP A 199 14.19 5.62 6.78
N LEU A 200 14.19 6.95 6.80
CA LEU A 200 13.95 7.75 8.02
C LEU A 200 12.53 7.59 8.59
N ASN A 201 11.61 7.00 7.84
CA ASN A 201 10.27 6.68 8.34
C ASN A 201 10.14 5.21 8.74
N ASN A 202 11.24 4.44 8.76
CA ASN A 202 11.28 3.05 9.18
C ASN A 202 12.44 2.79 10.16
N GLU A 203 12.46 3.55 11.25
CA GLU A 203 13.51 3.48 12.28
C GLU A 203 13.23 2.43 13.36
N THR A 204 11.99 1.92 13.48
CA THR A 204 11.64 0.96 14.52
C THR A 204 12.30 -0.39 14.24
N ALA A 205 12.92 -0.99 15.25
CA ALA A 205 13.56 -2.30 15.12
C ALA A 205 12.58 -3.39 14.62
N GLU A 206 13.03 -4.21 13.66
CA GLU A 206 12.22 -5.25 13.02
C GLU A 206 11.55 -6.20 14.04
N GLY A 207 12.30 -6.61 15.07
CA GLY A 207 11.81 -7.49 16.14
C GLY A 207 10.68 -6.86 16.98
N THR A 208 10.58 -5.53 17.01
CA THR A 208 9.47 -4.82 17.64
C THR A 208 8.27 -4.76 16.72
N VAL A 209 8.47 -4.41 15.44
CA VAL A 209 7.41 -4.32 14.43
C VAL A 209 6.74 -5.67 14.18
N SER A 210 7.51 -6.76 14.19
CA SER A 210 6.98 -8.12 14.02
C SER A 210 5.95 -8.50 15.10
N GLY A 211 6.14 -8.01 16.33
CA GLY A 211 5.27 -8.24 17.47
C GLY A 211 4.02 -7.35 17.52
N TRP A 212 3.86 -6.40 16.59
CA TRP A 212 2.68 -5.54 16.56
C TRP A 212 1.43 -6.32 16.15
N THR A 213 0.36 -6.10 16.90
CA THR A 213 -0.98 -6.64 16.67
C THR A 213 -1.98 -5.49 16.51
N GLY A 214 -3.15 -5.79 15.95
CA GLY A 214 -4.24 -4.83 15.75
C GLY A 214 -4.17 -4.02 14.45
N ILE A 215 -2.99 -3.90 13.83
CA ILE A 215 -2.91 -3.42 12.44
C ILE A 215 -3.39 -4.56 11.52
N THR A 216 -4.57 -4.42 10.94
CA THR A 216 -5.25 -5.49 10.18
C THR A 216 -5.96 -4.94 8.96
N ASN A 217 -6.02 -5.75 7.89
CA ASN A 217 -6.92 -5.48 6.77
C ASN A 217 -8.30 -6.04 7.13
N THR A 218 -9.27 -5.18 7.41
CA THR A 218 -10.62 -5.60 7.79
C THR A 218 -11.39 -6.13 6.58
N THR A 219 -11.09 -5.57 5.40
CA THR A 219 -11.71 -5.95 4.12
C THR A 219 -10.62 -6.16 3.06
N GLU A 220 -10.36 -7.41 2.67
CA GLU A 220 -9.62 -7.72 1.44
C GLU A 220 -10.60 -7.79 0.26
N GLY A 221 -10.32 -7.08 -0.83
CA GLY A 221 -11.24 -7.01 -1.98
C GLY A 221 -11.84 -5.62 -2.15
N TYR A 222 -12.84 -5.51 -3.01
CA TYR A 222 -13.54 -4.27 -3.34
C TYR A 222 -14.25 -3.68 -2.10
N ALA A 223 -13.61 -2.70 -1.47
CA ALA A 223 -14.05 -2.06 -0.24
C ALA A 223 -14.62 -0.67 -0.54
N ASN A 224 -15.78 -0.38 0.07
CA ASN A 224 -16.46 0.91 -0.05
C ASN A 224 -16.12 1.77 1.18
N ILE A 225 -15.52 2.93 0.95
CA ILE A 225 -15.14 3.85 2.03
C ILE A 225 -15.44 5.28 1.56
N ASP A 226 -16.25 6.02 2.31
CA ASP A 226 -16.48 7.47 2.15
C ASP A 226 -15.38 8.24 2.89
N VAL A 227 -14.19 8.33 2.30
CA VAL A 227 -12.99 8.89 2.95
C VAL A 227 -13.12 10.40 3.12
N ASP A 228 -13.64 11.13 2.13
CA ASP A 228 -13.75 12.58 2.17
C ASP A 228 -15.01 13.10 2.91
N ASN A 229 -15.89 12.20 3.35
CA ASN A 229 -17.11 12.50 4.10
C ASN A 229 -18.17 13.30 3.30
N ASN A 230 -18.32 13.00 2.02
CA ASN A 230 -19.29 13.62 1.12
C ASN A 230 -20.59 12.81 0.93
N SER A 231 -20.74 11.68 1.64
CA SER A 231 -21.86 10.72 1.53
C SER A 231 -21.89 9.88 0.25
N VAL A 232 -20.80 9.84 -0.51
CA VAL A 232 -20.59 8.97 -1.68
C VAL A 232 -19.34 8.13 -1.42
N ASP A 233 -19.50 6.81 -1.45
CA ASP A 233 -18.36 5.91 -1.25
C ASP A 233 -17.36 6.01 -2.41
N GLU A 234 -16.07 6.02 -2.06
CA GLU A 234 -15.00 5.64 -2.96
C GLU A 234 -14.64 4.16 -2.80
N TYR A 235 -13.94 3.62 -3.79
CA TYR A 235 -13.68 2.18 -3.86
C TYR A 235 -12.19 1.87 -3.83
N TYR A 236 -11.83 0.89 -3.01
CA TYR A 236 -10.45 0.47 -2.74
C TYR A 236 -10.34 -1.06 -2.84
N TYR A 237 -9.12 -1.63 -2.86
CA TYR A 237 -8.91 -3.09 -2.78
C TYR A 237 -8.58 -3.55 -1.34
N SER A 238 -8.68 -2.63 -0.38
CA SER A 238 -8.35 -2.86 1.02
C SER A 238 -9.14 -1.91 1.92
N GLU A 239 -9.30 -2.30 3.18
CA GLU A 239 -9.68 -1.41 4.27
C GLU A 239 -8.77 -1.74 5.45
N TRP A 240 -7.67 -1.00 5.59
CA TRP A 240 -6.74 -1.22 6.69
C TRP A 240 -7.17 -0.44 7.94
N ASN A 241 -7.30 -1.15 9.06
CA ASN A 241 -7.29 -0.54 10.39
C ASN A 241 -5.84 -0.43 10.87
N THR A 242 -5.43 0.79 11.19
CA THR A 242 -4.09 1.16 11.64
C THR A 242 -3.90 1.02 13.15
N ASN A 243 -4.97 0.72 13.89
CA ASN A 243 -5.03 0.56 15.34
C ASN A 243 -4.79 1.87 16.11
N GLN A 244 -5.34 2.98 15.62
CA GLN A 244 -5.33 4.24 16.36
C GLN A 244 -6.21 4.16 17.63
N PRO A 245 -5.87 4.90 18.71
CA PRO A 245 -4.68 5.73 18.88
C PRO A 245 -3.47 4.94 19.41
N THR A 246 -3.56 3.61 19.50
CA THR A 246 -2.48 2.76 20.03
C THR A 246 -1.25 2.78 19.13
N ARG A 247 -1.46 2.94 17.83
CA ARG A 247 -0.46 2.97 16.78
C ARG A 247 -0.62 4.21 15.92
N SER A 248 0.50 4.75 15.48
CA SER A 248 0.52 5.87 14.54
C SER A 248 0.35 5.40 13.10
N ILE A 249 0.02 6.33 12.19
CA ILE A 249 0.03 6.06 10.75
C ILE A 249 1.43 5.66 10.24
N ASN A 250 2.51 6.09 10.92
CA ASN A 250 3.86 5.65 10.59
C ASN A 250 4.10 4.20 11.03
N ASP A 251 3.56 3.78 12.18
CA ASP A 251 3.62 2.38 12.59
C ASP A 251 2.90 1.49 11.54
N PHE A 252 1.79 1.96 10.97
CA PHE A 252 1.17 1.29 9.83
C PHE A 252 2.14 1.15 8.65
N TYR A 253 2.81 2.23 8.24
CA TYR A 253 3.82 2.18 7.17
C TYR A 253 4.94 1.18 7.43
N GLU A 254 5.54 1.20 8.63
CA GLU A 254 6.59 0.25 9.02
C GLU A 254 6.08 -1.20 9.02
N ARG A 255 4.84 -1.42 9.47
CA ARG A 255 4.22 -2.75 9.44
C ARG A 255 4.02 -3.25 8.00
N MET A 256 3.59 -2.40 7.07
CA MET A 256 3.39 -2.80 5.68
C MET A 256 4.71 -3.14 4.98
N LYS A 257 5.80 -2.42 5.31
CA LYS A 257 7.15 -2.79 4.90
C LYS A 257 7.56 -4.14 5.48
N TRP A 258 7.31 -4.37 6.77
CA TRP A 258 7.63 -5.64 7.43
C TRP A 258 6.92 -6.83 6.75
N LEU A 259 5.64 -6.67 6.39
CA LEU A 259 4.87 -7.72 5.73
C LEU A 259 5.41 -8.10 4.34
N THR A 260 6.10 -7.17 3.66
CA THR A 260 6.53 -7.35 2.26
C THR A 260 8.05 -7.39 2.06
N ARG A 261 8.82 -7.40 3.16
CA ARG A 261 10.29 -7.40 3.17
C ARG A 261 10.92 -8.66 2.57
N ASP A 262 12.21 -8.58 2.28
CA ASP A 262 13.02 -9.72 1.86
C ASP A 262 12.91 -10.87 2.89
N GLY A 263 12.66 -12.10 2.44
CA GLY A 263 12.44 -13.28 3.29
C GLY A 263 11.12 -13.27 4.08
N SER A 264 10.14 -12.44 3.71
CA SER A 264 8.84 -12.43 4.40
C SER A 264 8.10 -13.76 4.26
N SER A 265 7.58 -14.25 5.38
CA SER A 265 6.66 -15.39 5.43
C SER A 265 5.19 -14.99 5.58
N SER A 266 4.90 -13.69 5.49
CA SER A 266 3.54 -13.17 5.61
C SER A 266 2.70 -13.57 4.39
N THR A 267 1.39 -13.63 4.56
CA THR A 267 0.46 -13.80 3.44
C THR A 267 -0.37 -12.54 3.27
N LEU A 268 -0.43 -12.01 2.06
CA LEU A 268 -1.24 -10.87 1.67
C LEU A 268 -2.02 -11.25 0.40
N TYR A 269 -3.34 -11.16 0.44
CA TYR A 269 -4.20 -11.47 -0.71
C TYR A 269 -3.94 -12.85 -1.33
N GLY A 270 -3.66 -13.86 -0.48
CA GLY A 270 -3.32 -15.22 -0.93
C GLY A 270 -1.91 -15.40 -1.51
N LEU A 271 -1.09 -14.35 -1.56
CA LEU A 271 0.31 -14.41 -2.00
C LEU A 271 1.26 -14.31 -0.82
N ASN A 272 2.47 -14.85 -0.98
CA ASN A 272 3.56 -14.53 -0.07
C ASN A 272 3.82 -13.00 -0.11
N GLY A 273 4.06 -12.37 1.04
CA GLY A 273 4.22 -10.93 1.15
C GLY A 273 5.41 -10.36 0.39
N GLU A 274 6.50 -11.13 0.27
CA GLU A 274 7.66 -10.75 -0.55
C GLU A 274 7.31 -10.74 -2.05
N LEU A 275 6.46 -11.67 -2.49
CA LEU A 275 5.92 -11.70 -3.85
C LEU A 275 4.85 -10.61 -4.08
N PHE A 276 4.18 -10.14 -3.04
CA PHE A 276 3.11 -9.15 -3.14
C PHE A 276 3.64 -7.76 -3.52
N ARG A 277 2.93 -7.11 -4.46
CA ARG A 277 3.30 -5.85 -5.10
C ARG A 277 2.12 -4.87 -5.23
N GLY A 278 0.92 -5.29 -4.86
CA GLY A 278 -0.31 -4.52 -5.07
C GLY A 278 -0.85 -4.63 -6.50
N ILE A 279 -1.74 -3.71 -6.87
CA ILE A 279 -2.36 -3.73 -8.21
C ILE A 279 -1.32 -3.35 -9.26
N THR A 280 -1.08 -4.28 -10.19
CA THR A 280 -0.22 -4.04 -11.35
C THR A 280 -1.03 -3.68 -12.59
N HIS A 281 -2.28 -4.17 -12.68
CA HIS A 281 -3.12 -3.98 -13.85
C HIS A 281 -4.58 -3.81 -13.43
N GLN A 282 -5.26 -2.90 -14.12
CA GLN A 282 -6.72 -2.87 -14.20
C GLN A 282 -7.14 -3.42 -15.56
N VAL A 283 -8.12 -4.31 -15.57
CA VAL A 283 -8.65 -4.96 -16.78
C VAL A 283 -10.12 -4.64 -16.88
N ALA A 284 -10.54 -3.99 -17.97
CA ALA A 284 -11.96 -3.93 -18.32
C ALA A 284 -12.43 -5.33 -18.74
N ILE A 285 -13.63 -5.73 -18.33
CA ILE A 285 -14.18 -7.06 -18.57
C ILE A 285 -15.48 -6.95 -19.36
N THR A 286 -15.61 -7.83 -20.36
CA THR A 286 -16.92 -8.23 -20.87
C THR A 286 -17.46 -9.34 -19.96
N PRO A 287 -18.66 -9.16 -19.37
CA PRO A 287 -19.25 -10.12 -18.44
C PRO A 287 -19.24 -11.56 -18.96
N GLY A 288 -19.08 -12.51 -18.05
CA GLY A 288 -19.15 -13.94 -18.31
C GLY A 288 -20.11 -14.64 -17.35
N THR A 289 -19.66 -15.73 -16.73
CA THR A 289 -20.51 -16.55 -15.84
C THR A 289 -19.76 -16.98 -14.59
N GLY A 290 -20.49 -17.19 -13.50
CA GLY A 290 -19.95 -17.61 -12.20
C GLY A 290 -19.90 -16.47 -11.20
N THR A 291 -19.22 -16.70 -10.08
CA THR A 291 -19.04 -15.72 -8.99
C THR A 291 -17.56 -15.59 -8.71
N TRP A 292 -17.00 -14.40 -8.91
CA TRP A 292 -15.62 -14.09 -8.56
C TRP A 292 -15.46 -14.14 -7.05
N VAL A 293 -14.29 -14.55 -6.59
CA VAL A 293 -13.91 -14.63 -5.18
C VAL A 293 -12.69 -13.75 -4.96
N GLU A 294 -12.77 -12.81 -4.03
CA GLU A 294 -11.64 -11.96 -3.68
C GLU A 294 -11.01 -12.44 -2.36
N PRO A 295 -9.68 -12.60 -2.30
CA PRO A 295 -8.74 -12.72 -3.41
C PRO A 295 -8.77 -14.13 -4.03
N GLU A 296 -8.45 -14.26 -5.33
CA GLU A 296 -8.29 -15.56 -5.99
C GLU A 296 -7.24 -15.55 -7.11
N SER A 297 -6.69 -16.73 -7.44
CA SER A 297 -5.80 -16.85 -8.59
C SER A 297 -6.59 -16.82 -9.90
N LEU A 298 -5.99 -16.19 -10.91
CA LEU A 298 -6.53 -16.00 -12.25
C LEU A 298 -5.62 -16.69 -13.26
N SER A 299 -6.22 -17.21 -14.33
CA SER A 299 -5.49 -17.73 -15.49
C SER A 299 -6.16 -17.33 -16.80
N TRP A 300 -5.38 -17.19 -17.87
CA TRP A 300 -5.88 -16.91 -19.21
C TRP A 300 -4.92 -17.40 -20.29
N GLY A 301 -5.41 -17.48 -21.52
CA GLY A 301 -4.61 -17.73 -22.71
C GLY A 301 -3.97 -19.13 -22.76
N THR A 302 -3.15 -19.36 -23.80
CA THR A 302 -2.34 -20.58 -23.94
C THR A 302 -1.01 -20.26 -24.64
N GLY A 303 0.04 -21.03 -24.35
CA GLY A 303 1.37 -20.81 -24.95
C GLY A 303 1.88 -19.39 -24.73
N ALA A 304 2.28 -18.70 -25.81
CA ALA A 304 2.83 -17.34 -25.74
C ALA A 304 1.83 -16.25 -25.31
N THR A 305 0.53 -16.55 -25.28
CA THR A 305 -0.51 -15.64 -24.78
C THR A 305 -1.02 -16.01 -23.38
N ALA A 306 -0.46 -17.07 -22.79
CA ALA A 306 -0.82 -17.48 -21.45
C ALA A 306 -0.38 -16.42 -20.43
N GLY A 307 -1.12 -16.33 -19.33
CA GLY A 307 -0.72 -15.60 -18.14
C GLY A 307 -1.51 -16.01 -16.91
N THR A 308 -0.93 -15.70 -15.77
CA THR A 308 -1.55 -15.90 -14.46
C THR A 308 -1.46 -14.62 -13.64
N GLY A 309 -2.43 -14.45 -12.75
CA GLY A 309 -2.48 -13.29 -11.86
C GLY A 309 -3.17 -13.62 -10.55
N GLN A 310 -3.15 -12.66 -9.63
CA GLN A 310 -3.93 -12.69 -8.41
C GLN A 310 -4.98 -11.57 -8.50
N LEU A 311 -6.25 -11.92 -8.37
CA LEU A 311 -7.36 -10.97 -8.22
C LEU A 311 -7.24 -10.29 -6.86
N LEU A 312 -7.20 -8.96 -6.87
CA LEU A 312 -7.14 -8.13 -5.66
C LEU A 312 -8.45 -7.38 -5.43
N ALA A 313 -9.14 -6.98 -6.50
CA ALA A 313 -10.49 -6.46 -6.41
C ALA A 313 -11.32 -6.73 -7.68
N VAL A 314 -12.64 -6.81 -7.55
CA VAL A 314 -13.64 -6.85 -8.63
C VAL A 314 -14.82 -5.94 -8.30
N ASP A 315 -15.31 -5.18 -9.29
CA ASP A 315 -16.37 -4.19 -9.07
C ASP A 315 -17.74 -4.80 -8.76
N ASP A 316 -17.98 -6.00 -9.28
CA ASP A 316 -19.14 -6.83 -8.95
C ASP A 316 -18.74 -8.30 -8.99
N THR A 317 -18.94 -9.02 -7.88
CA THR A 317 -18.60 -10.45 -7.78
C THR A 317 -19.48 -11.34 -8.67
N ASP A 318 -20.66 -10.88 -9.08
CA ASP A 318 -21.44 -11.56 -10.11
C ASP A 318 -20.81 -11.33 -11.49
N ALA A 319 -20.23 -12.39 -12.06
CA ALA A 319 -19.54 -12.33 -13.35
C ALA A 319 -20.44 -11.84 -14.51
N THR A 320 -21.78 -11.87 -14.35
CA THR A 320 -22.73 -11.36 -15.34
C THR A 320 -22.88 -9.83 -15.32
N SER A 321 -22.40 -9.17 -14.27
CA SER A 321 -22.42 -7.72 -14.07
C SER A 321 -21.03 -7.09 -13.94
N THR A 322 -19.98 -7.90 -13.71
CA THR A 322 -18.59 -7.43 -13.63
C THR A 322 -18.18 -6.60 -14.84
N SER A 323 -17.61 -5.43 -14.60
CA SER A 323 -17.05 -4.57 -15.66
C SER A 323 -15.55 -4.35 -15.52
N LYS A 324 -14.97 -4.59 -14.33
CA LYS A 324 -13.53 -4.39 -14.08
C LYS A 324 -12.96 -5.41 -13.10
N LEU A 325 -11.73 -5.85 -13.37
CA LEU A 325 -10.88 -6.57 -12.42
C LEU A 325 -9.62 -5.76 -12.15
N TRP A 326 -9.15 -5.81 -10.91
CA TRP A 326 -7.85 -5.29 -10.51
C TRP A 326 -6.98 -6.44 -10.01
N LEU A 327 -5.79 -6.59 -10.61
CA LEU A 327 -4.95 -7.76 -10.40
C LEU A 327 -3.46 -7.44 -10.26
N GLN A 328 -2.76 -8.34 -9.59
CA GLN A 328 -1.31 -8.49 -9.71
C GLN A 328 -1.01 -9.54 -10.79
N LEU A 329 -0.26 -9.16 -11.83
CA LEU A 329 0.27 -10.09 -12.82
C LEU A 329 1.41 -10.90 -12.20
N LEU A 330 1.35 -12.23 -12.30
CA LEU A 330 2.32 -13.15 -11.73
C LEU A 330 3.22 -13.77 -12.80
N THR A 331 2.63 -14.36 -13.84
CA THR A 331 3.35 -14.98 -14.96
C THR A 331 2.67 -14.66 -16.27
N GLY A 332 3.38 -14.92 -17.37
CA GLY A 332 2.86 -14.73 -18.72
C GLY A 332 2.49 -13.28 -19.03
N VAL A 333 1.92 -13.03 -20.20
CA VAL A 333 1.64 -11.66 -20.67
C VAL A 333 0.33 -11.14 -20.08
N PRO A 334 0.15 -9.81 -19.97
CA PRO A 334 -1.16 -9.25 -19.65
C PRO A 334 -2.24 -9.79 -20.60
N PRO A 335 -3.48 -9.98 -20.13
CA PRO A 335 -4.53 -10.55 -20.96
C PRO A 335 -4.84 -9.62 -22.14
N ASN A 336 -5.12 -10.19 -23.32
CA ASN A 336 -5.45 -9.43 -24.52
C ASN A 336 -6.57 -10.14 -25.28
N ALA A 337 -7.82 -9.73 -25.03
CA ALA A 337 -9.02 -10.40 -25.54
C ALA A 337 -9.15 -11.88 -25.13
N ASN A 338 -8.41 -12.32 -24.10
CA ASN A 338 -8.50 -13.68 -23.58
C ASN A 338 -9.69 -13.82 -22.62
N THR A 339 -10.25 -15.03 -22.55
CA THR A 339 -11.06 -15.42 -21.39
C THR A 339 -10.16 -15.55 -20.18
N ILE A 340 -10.46 -14.78 -19.15
CA ILE A 340 -9.89 -14.88 -17.81
C ILE A 340 -10.80 -15.82 -17.02
N THR A 341 -10.17 -16.77 -16.32
CA THR A 341 -10.85 -17.73 -15.45
C THR A 341 -10.30 -17.59 -14.04
N GLY A 342 -11.18 -17.34 -13.07
CA GLY A 342 -10.87 -17.38 -11.65
C GLY A 342 -10.87 -18.82 -11.14
N ASN A 343 -10.08 -19.09 -10.10
CA ASN A 343 -10.01 -20.38 -9.44
C ASN A 343 -11.38 -20.85 -8.91
N GLY A 344 -12.26 -19.93 -8.52
CA GLY A 344 -13.66 -20.16 -8.15
C GLY A 344 -14.56 -20.58 -9.32
N GLY A 345 -14.06 -20.54 -10.56
CA GLY A 345 -14.77 -20.92 -11.78
C GLY A 345 -15.48 -19.76 -12.49
N ALA A 346 -15.39 -18.54 -11.95
CA ALA A 346 -15.86 -17.34 -12.63
C ALA A 346 -15.07 -17.09 -13.92
N THR A 347 -15.74 -16.52 -14.90
CA THR A 347 -15.15 -16.21 -16.21
C THR A 347 -15.54 -14.82 -16.67
N GLY A 348 -14.65 -14.19 -17.42
CA GLY A 348 -14.89 -12.92 -18.11
C GLY A 348 -13.93 -12.78 -19.28
N THR A 349 -14.28 -11.99 -20.29
CA THR A 349 -13.37 -11.75 -21.43
C THR A 349 -12.68 -10.40 -21.25
N ALA A 350 -11.35 -10.41 -21.30
CA ALA A 350 -10.54 -9.21 -21.15
C ALA A 350 -10.78 -8.21 -22.30
N GLY A 351 -11.06 -6.97 -21.93
CA GLY A 351 -11.10 -5.81 -22.82
C GLY A 351 -9.81 -5.00 -22.70
N THR A 352 -9.95 -3.69 -22.51
CA THR A 352 -8.82 -2.78 -22.30
C THR A 352 -8.07 -3.10 -21.02
N VAL A 353 -6.76 -3.32 -21.12
CA VAL A 353 -5.86 -3.47 -19.98
C VAL A 353 -5.06 -2.18 -19.76
N THR A 354 -5.04 -1.70 -18.53
CA THR A 354 -4.26 -0.54 -18.09
C THR A 354 -3.22 -0.99 -17.07
N GLU A 355 -1.93 -0.86 -17.40
CA GLU A 355 -0.85 -1.04 -16.43
C GLU A 355 -0.89 0.10 -15.39
N ARG A 356 -0.68 -0.25 -14.12
CA ARG A 356 -0.67 0.67 -12.99
C ARG A 356 0.74 0.85 -12.47
N THR A 357 1.03 2.06 -12.03
CA THR A 357 2.31 2.36 -11.36
C THR A 357 2.30 1.68 -10.01
N ILE A 358 3.37 0.95 -9.71
CA ILE A 358 3.54 0.23 -8.46
C ILE A 358 4.19 1.16 -7.45
N SER A 359 3.68 1.15 -6.22
CA SER A 359 4.33 1.84 -5.11
C SER A 359 5.25 0.89 -4.34
N THR A 360 6.37 1.41 -3.83
CA THR A 360 7.30 0.68 -2.98
C THR A 360 7.54 1.46 -1.67
N PRO A 361 6.95 1.05 -0.53
CA PRO A 361 6.10 -0.14 -0.34
C PRO A 361 4.71 0.01 -0.98
N PHE A 362 3.98 -1.11 -1.03
CA PHE A 362 2.71 -1.22 -1.76
C PHE A 362 1.61 -0.27 -1.28
N ILE A 363 1.73 0.29 -0.06
CA ILE A 363 0.75 1.22 0.51
C ILE A 363 1.01 2.69 0.18
N GLY A 364 2.16 3.03 -0.42
CA GLY A 364 2.54 4.43 -0.63
C GLY A 364 3.79 4.82 0.14
N VAL A 365 3.94 6.12 0.37
CA VAL A 365 5.07 6.70 1.12
C VAL A 365 4.60 7.38 2.40
N SER A 366 5.38 7.26 3.47
CA SER A 366 5.15 7.98 4.72
C SER A 366 5.87 9.33 4.72
N THR A 367 5.28 10.30 5.42
CA THR A 367 5.90 11.58 5.80
C THR A 367 6.22 11.63 7.30
N GLY A 368 6.06 10.52 8.01
CA GLY A 368 6.20 10.39 9.46
C GLY A 368 4.90 10.67 10.23
N SER A 369 4.06 11.59 9.75
CA SER A 369 2.75 11.91 10.35
C SER A 369 1.56 11.75 9.41
N ALA A 370 1.81 11.44 8.14
CA ALA A 370 0.77 11.19 7.14
C ALA A 370 1.27 10.21 6.07
N ILE A 371 0.35 9.51 5.44
CA ILE A 371 0.58 8.63 4.30
C ILE A 371 0.14 9.29 2.99
N ILE A 372 0.98 9.19 1.97
CA ILE A 372 0.61 9.42 0.58
C ILE A 372 0.40 8.05 -0.04
N GLY A 373 -0.86 7.62 -0.04
CA GLY A 373 -1.33 6.29 -0.39
C GLY A 373 -1.01 5.87 -1.82
N ALA A 374 -0.86 4.57 -2.02
CA ALA A 374 -0.78 3.97 -3.34
C ALA A 374 -2.16 3.85 -4.00
N TYR A 375 -2.16 3.56 -5.31
CA TYR A 375 -3.37 3.35 -6.10
C TYR A 375 -4.23 2.21 -5.52
N GLY A 376 -5.47 2.55 -5.15
CA GLY A 376 -6.49 1.62 -4.68
C GLY A 376 -6.32 1.15 -3.22
N VAL A 377 -5.32 1.62 -2.49
CA VAL A 377 -5.14 1.23 -1.07
C VAL A 377 -6.08 2.04 -0.19
N GLY A 378 -7.02 1.36 0.45
CA GLY A 378 -7.95 1.94 1.40
C GLY A 378 -7.49 1.71 2.84
N ILE A 379 -7.70 2.74 3.66
CA ILE A 379 -7.46 2.78 5.10
C ILE A 379 -8.78 3.24 5.71
N GLU A 380 -9.13 2.70 6.88
CA GLU A 380 -10.35 3.08 7.60
C GLU A 380 -10.41 4.61 7.78
N LYS A 381 -11.55 5.22 7.44
CA LYS A 381 -11.76 6.68 7.47
C LYS A 381 -11.37 7.30 8.81
N ALA A 382 -11.69 6.63 9.91
CA ALA A 382 -11.43 7.13 11.27
C ALA A 382 -9.93 7.20 11.61
N ASP A 383 -9.10 6.47 10.88
CA ASP A 383 -7.65 6.40 11.08
C ASP A 383 -6.87 7.41 10.22
N LEU A 384 -7.59 8.12 9.34
CA LEU A 384 -7.05 9.11 8.43
C LEU A 384 -7.23 10.53 8.96
N SER A 385 -6.30 11.40 8.57
CA SER A 385 -6.28 12.83 8.86
C SER A 385 -6.28 13.65 7.56
N ALA A 386 -6.56 14.94 7.63
CA ALA A 386 -6.50 15.83 6.46
C ALA A 386 -5.10 15.98 5.83
N ALA A 387 -4.04 15.51 6.49
CA ALA A 387 -2.70 15.48 5.91
C ALA A 387 -2.49 14.26 5.01
N ASP A 388 -3.28 13.19 5.20
CA ASP A 388 -3.21 11.97 4.40
C ASP A 388 -3.82 12.20 3.01
N LYS A 389 -3.32 11.42 2.04
CA LYS A 389 -3.86 11.40 0.68
C LYS A 389 -4.00 9.95 0.26
N VAL A 390 -5.19 9.54 -0.15
CA VAL A 390 -5.40 8.20 -0.71
C VAL A 390 -5.86 8.31 -2.15
N PHE A 391 -5.73 7.22 -2.91
CA PHE A 391 -6.16 7.18 -4.31
C PHE A 391 -7.09 5.99 -4.50
N ASP A 392 -8.29 6.26 -5.00
CA ASP A 392 -9.30 5.21 -5.22
C ASP A 392 -8.97 4.32 -6.44
N LEU A 393 -9.80 3.31 -6.68
CA LEU A 393 -9.68 2.42 -7.85
C LEU A 393 -10.00 3.11 -9.18
N ASN A 394 -10.56 4.33 -9.19
CA ASN A 394 -10.66 5.18 -10.38
C ASN A 394 -9.41 6.05 -10.59
N ASN A 395 -8.43 5.97 -9.70
CA ASN A 395 -7.20 6.77 -9.69
C ASN A 395 -7.47 8.26 -9.41
N ALA A 396 -8.56 8.56 -8.71
CA ALA A 396 -8.85 9.87 -8.17
C ALA A 396 -8.16 10.03 -6.80
N GLN A 397 -7.55 11.19 -6.57
CA GLN A 397 -7.04 11.53 -5.25
C GLN A 397 -8.21 11.91 -4.35
N VAL A 398 -8.25 11.33 -3.16
CA VAL A 398 -9.25 11.59 -2.12
C VAL A 398 -8.54 12.15 -0.89
N LEU A 399 -9.13 13.18 -0.30
CA LEU A 399 -8.59 13.89 0.86
C LEU A 399 -9.56 13.72 2.04
N PRO A 400 -9.11 13.16 3.17
CA PRO A 400 -9.93 13.08 4.37
C PRO A 400 -10.28 14.49 4.91
N PRO A 401 -11.43 14.65 5.58
CA PRO A 401 -11.82 15.92 6.17
C PRO A 401 -10.89 16.34 7.31
N ASN A 402 -10.73 17.65 7.50
CA ASN A 402 -9.95 18.19 8.62
C ASN A 402 -10.79 18.26 9.89
N ASN A 403 -10.82 17.20 10.68
CA ASN A 403 -11.50 17.19 11.97
C ASN A 403 -10.71 17.98 13.01
N VAL A 404 -11.30 19.06 13.53
CA VAL A 404 -10.71 19.96 14.50
C VAL A 404 -11.49 19.98 15.81
N THR A 405 -10.78 20.11 16.92
CA THR A 405 -11.36 20.09 18.27
C THR A 405 -11.26 21.46 18.93
N PHE A 406 -12.35 21.90 19.57
CA PHE A 406 -12.33 23.05 20.47
C PHE A 406 -12.51 22.60 21.92
N THR A 407 -11.64 23.05 22.81
CA THR A 407 -11.67 22.65 24.24
C THR A 407 -11.85 23.86 25.15
N VAL A 408 -12.79 23.76 26.09
CA VAL A 408 -12.94 24.69 27.22
C VAL A 408 -12.25 24.09 28.44
N PHE A 409 -11.23 24.77 28.96
CA PHE A 409 -10.48 24.38 30.16
C PHE A 409 -10.95 25.17 31.40
N GLY A 410 -10.51 24.74 32.59
CA GLY A 410 -10.71 25.50 33.83
C GLY A 410 -12.11 25.33 34.43
N LEU A 411 -12.80 24.23 34.09
CA LEU A 411 -14.13 23.91 34.59
C LEU A 411 -14.05 23.14 35.92
N GLU A 412 -15.09 23.23 36.72
CA GLU A 412 -15.31 22.40 37.91
C GLU A 412 -16.36 21.34 37.61
N SER A 413 -15.96 20.07 37.71
CA SER A 413 -16.82 18.93 37.41
C SER A 413 -18.00 18.85 38.37
N GLY A 414 -19.21 18.76 37.84
CA GLY A 414 -20.45 18.64 38.61
C GLY A 414 -21.01 19.97 39.12
N GLU A 415 -20.32 21.09 38.91
CA GLU A 415 -20.77 22.43 39.32
C GLU A 415 -21.00 23.35 38.11
N ASP A 416 -20.02 23.46 37.21
CA ASP A 416 -20.09 24.39 36.09
C ASP A 416 -21.06 23.96 34.99
N ARG A 417 -21.95 24.86 34.57
CA ARG A 417 -22.69 24.71 33.31
C ARG A 417 -21.99 25.50 32.22
N VAL A 418 -21.54 24.80 31.18
CA VAL A 418 -20.78 25.35 30.05
C VAL A 418 -21.67 25.38 28.81
N LEU A 419 -21.64 26.51 28.10
CA LEU A 419 -22.24 26.72 26.79
C LEU A 419 -21.14 27.15 25.81
N VAL A 420 -21.07 26.48 24.67
CA VAL A 420 -20.29 26.88 23.49
C VAL A 420 -21.21 26.88 22.28
N THR A 421 -21.26 28.00 21.57
CA THR A 421 -22.11 28.22 20.39
C THR A 421 -21.43 29.18 19.42
N ASN A 422 -22.06 29.48 18.28
CA ASN A 422 -21.53 30.45 17.33
C ASN A 422 -21.55 31.87 17.93
N ASP A 423 -20.51 32.66 17.66
CA ASP A 423 -20.41 34.03 18.13
C ASP A 423 -21.05 35.02 17.15
N ALA A 424 -21.93 35.88 17.66
CA ALA A 424 -22.40 37.08 17.00
C ALA A 424 -21.99 38.30 17.82
N SER A 425 -20.81 38.85 17.51
CA SER A 425 -20.29 40.08 18.15
C SER A 425 -20.12 39.95 19.67
N SER A 426 -19.39 38.92 20.13
CA SER A 426 -19.18 38.62 21.56
C SER A 426 -20.46 38.27 22.32
N ASN A 427 -21.40 37.63 21.64
CA ASN A 427 -22.66 37.14 22.21
C ASN A 427 -23.13 35.89 21.44
N ILE A 428 -24.15 35.22 21.97
CA ILE A 428 -24.79 34.10 21.26
C ILE A 428 -25.36 34.60 19.93
N ASP A 429 -24.99 33.91 18.85
CA ASP A 429 -25.64 34.02 17.55
C ASP A 429 -26.99 33.31 17.56
N TYR A 430 -28.01 34.01 18.04
CA TYR A 430 -29.35 33.44 18.19
C TYR A 430 -29.98 33.11 16.83
N ASP A 431 -29.70 33.91 15.80
CA ASP A 431 -30.23 33.78 14.44
C ASP A 431 -29.29 33.00 13.50
N GLN A 432 -28.42 32.14 14.04
CA GLN A 432 -27.53 31.26 13.26
C GLN A 432 -28.31 30.47 12.20
N MET A 433 -29.49 29.97 12.57
CA MET A 433 -30.46 29.32 11.70
C MET A 433 -31.87 29.81 12.05
N THR A 434 -32.82 29.60 11.14
CA THR A 434 -34.23 29.96 11.33
C THR A 434 -35.10 28.74 11.16
N LEU A 435 -36.06 28.51 12.04
CA LEU A 435 -36.99 27.39 11.94
C LEU A 435 -37.85 27.53 10.68
N GLY A 436 -37.79 26.56 9.76
CA GLY A 436 -38.51 26.56 8.49
C GLY A 436 -39.96 26.08 8.61
N VAL A 437 -40.25 25.21 9.59
CA VAL A 437 -41.57 24.60 9.80
C VAL A 437 -41.99 24.73 11.26
N THR A 438 -43.23 25.14 11.52
CA THR A 438 -43.79 25.23 12.88
C THR A 438 -43.82 23.86 13.54
N LEU A 439 -43.26 23.76 14.75
CA LEU A 439 -43.32 22.60 15.63
C LEU A 439 -44.46 22.82 16.63
N SER A 440 -45.51 22.01 16.54
CA SER A 440 -46.71 22.14 17.40
C SER A 440 -47.38 20.81 17.73
N GLY A 441 -46.88 19.71 17.17
CA GLY A 441 -47.44 18.38 17.34
C GLY A 441 -46.96 17.65 18.59
N PRO A 442 -47.67 16.59 19.01
CA PRO A 442 -47.30 15.78 20.17
C PRO A 442 -46.11 14.82 19.94
N ALA A 443 -45.63 14.70 18.70
CA ALA A 443 -44.66 13.68 18.29
C ALA A 443 -43.79 14.15 17.11
N GLU A 444 -43.30 15.38 17.15
CA GLU A 444 -42.36 15.87 16.14
C GLU A 444 -41.04 15.11 16.26
N ASN A 445 -40.50 14.69 15.13
CA ASN A 445 -39.26 13.92 15.01
C ASN A 445 -38.20 14.63 14.15
N THR A 446 -38.51 15.83 13.66
CA THR A 446 -37.61 16.61 12.81
C THR A 446 -37.63 18.07 13.25
N VAL A 447 -36.48 18.73 13.19
CA VAL A 447 -36.39 20.21 13.21
C VAL A 447 -35.92 20.64 11.83
N ASN A 448 -36.84 21.18 11.03
CA ASN A 448 -36.51 21.71 9.70
C ASN A 448 -36.12 23.19 9.82
N VAL A 449 -34.92 23.56 9.37
CA VAL A 449 -34.38 24.92 9.39
C VAL A 449 -34.41 25.62 8.03
N GLY A 450 -35.08 25.03 7.03
CA GLY A 450 -35.16 25.53 5.66
C GLY A 450 -33.92 25.24 4.82
N THR A 451 -34.12 25.10 3.50
CA THR A 451 -33.10 24.71 2.51
C THR A 451 -31.83 25.56 2.58
N GLY A 452 -30.69 24.90 2.69
CA GLY A 452 -29.34 25.48 2.65
C GLY A 452 -28.91 26.15 3.96
N ASN A 453 -29.64 25.96 5.06
CA ASN A 453 -29.38 26.68 6.31
C ASN A 453 -28.54 25.88 7.31
N ILE A 454 -28.35 24.57 7.14
CA ILE A 454 -27.43 23.80 7.99
C ILE A 454 -25.98 24.15 7.59
N PRO A 455 -25.16 24.69 8.51
CA PRO A 455 -23.75 24.95 8.22
C PRO A 455 -23.00 23.65 7.85
N ALA A 456 -22.12 23.71 6.85
CA ALA A 456 -21.37 22.54 6.38
C ALA A 456 -20.46 21.88 7.44
N ASP A 457 -20.11 22.62 8.50
CA ASP A 457 -19.33 22.16 9.65
C ASP A 457 -20.22 21.84 10.88
N THR A 458 -21.45 21.45 10.64
CA THR A 458 -22.34 20.92 11.67
C THR A 458 -21.93 19.49 12.01
N PRO A 459 -21.69 19.15 13.29
CA PRO A 459 -21.44 17.77 13.68
C PRO A 459 -22.62 16.86 13.32
N SER A 460 -22.36 15.60 12.93
CA SER A 460 -23.40 14.65 12.53
C SER A 460 -24.40 14.32 13.64
N THR A 461 -24.00 14.47 14.91
CA THR A 461 -24.88 14.39 16.09
C THR A 461 -24.57 15.52 17.05
N GLY A 462 -25.53 15.95 17.86
CA GLY A 462 -25.30 17.06 18.78
C GLY A 462 -26.55 17.63 19.40
N GLN A 463 -26.50 18.93 19.72
CA GLN A 463 -27.58 19.65 20.37
C GLN A 463 -27.89 20.97 19.66
N LEU A 464 -29.19 21.31 19.65
CA LEU A 464 -29.75 22.54 19.14
C LEU A 464 -30.44 23.29 20.28
N ARG A 465 -30.50 24.61 20.18
CA ARG A 465 -31.42 25.44 20.94
C ARG A 465 -32.47 25.99 19.98
N VAL A 466 -33.73 25.66 20.23
CA VAL A 466 -34.88 26.15 19.46
C VAL A 466 -35.67 27.15 20.30
N GLN A 467 -35.93 28.33 19.75
CA GLN A 467 -36.75 29.35 20.39
C GLN A 467 -38.23 28.93 20.36
N LEU A 468 -38.86 28.95 21.52
CA LEU A 468 -40.29 28.73 21.71
C LEU A 468 -41.05 30.04 21.54
N ASP A 469 -42.36 29.97 21.31
CA ASP A 469 -43.21 31.15 21.07
C ASP A 469 -43.31 32.09 22.27
N ASP A 470 -43.01 31.59 23.48
CA ASP A 470 -42.92 32.40 24.70
C ASP A 470 -41.52 33.03 24.92
N GLY A 471 -40.58 32.81 24.01
CA GLY A 471 -39.22 33.35 24.02
C GLY A 471 -38.20 32.52 24.80
N ARG A 472 -38.58 31.40 25.42
CA ARG A 472 -37.61 30.44 26.00
C ARG A 472 -36.86 29.71 24.88
N TYR A 473 -35.70 29.15 25.22
CA TYR A 473 -34.94 28.28 24.30
C TYR A 473 -34.89 26.85 24.84
N ARG A 474 -35.52 25.93 24.12
CA ARG A 474 -35.52 24.50 24.42
C ARG A 474 -34.23 23.86 23.88
N LEU A 475 -33.56 23.07 24.71
CA LEU A 475 -32.43 22.23 24.28
C LEU A 475 -32.98 20.95 23.65
N VAL A 476 -32.54 20.63 22.44
CA VAL A 476 -32.99 19.48 21.66
C VAL A 476 -31.76 18.72 21.18
N ALA A 477 -31.70 17.42 21.46
CA ALA A 477 -30.65 16.57 20.90
C ALA A 477 -31.06 16.07 19.52
N TYR A 478 -30.16 16.15 18.54
CA TYR A 478 -30.33 15.57 17.22
C TYR A 478 -29.39 14.38 17.03
N THR A 479 -29.87 13.38 16.31
CA THR A 479 -29.16 12.11 16.06
C THR A 479 -28.63 11.98 14.65
N ALA A 480 -29.06 12.84 13.74
CA ALA A 480 -28.55 12.97 12.37
C ALA A 480 -29.01 14.32 11.80
N HIS A 481 -28.39 14.73 10.68
CA HIS A 481 -28.92 15.75 9.78
C HIS A 481 -28.63 15.37 8.34
N ASP A 482 -29.36 15.94 7.39
CA ASP A 482 -29.13 15.73 5.95
C ASP A 482 -28.08 16.69 5.36
N GLY A 483 -27.70 17.73 6.12
CA GLY A 483 -26.72 18.73 5.71
C GLY A 483 -27.32 19.86 4.87
N ASP A 484 -28.65 19.92 4.73
CA ASP A 484 -29.35 20.93 3.95
C ASP A 484 -30.38 21.67 4.83
N ASP A 485 -31.44 20.98 5.27
CA ASP A 485 -32.54 21.60 6.03
C ASP A 485 -33.11 20.80 7.19
N GLU A 486 -32.83 19.50 7.34
CA GLU A 486 -33.47 18.67 8.36
C GLU A 486 -32.50 18.11 9.40
N PHE A 487 -32.79 18.38 10.68
CA PHE A 487 -32.23 17.66 11.82
C PHE A 487 -33.20 16.57 12.28
N THR A 488 -32.73 15.33 12.34
CA THR A 488 -33.48 14.21 12.94
C THR A 488 -33.35 14.26 14.45
N ILE A 489 -34.48 14.28 15.17
CA ILE A 489 -34.54 14.31 16.63
C ILE A 489 -35.36 13.13 17.17
N ALA A 490 -35.22 12.83 18.46
CA ALA A 490 -36.14 11.92 19.12
C ALA A 490 -37.56 12.51 19.12
N SER A 491 -38.56 11.65 18.93
CA SER A 491 -39.98 12.03 19.00
C SER A 491 -40.26 12.80 20.28
N SER A 492 -40.73 14.04 20.14
CA SER A 492 -40.94 14.96 21.25
C SER A 492 -42.26 15.72 21.12
N ASP A 493 -42.85 16.06 22.26
CA ASP A 493 -44.06 16.89 22.33
C ASP A 493 -43.69 18.37 22.23
N TRP A 494 -44.29 19.07 21.27
CA TRP A 494 -44.11 20.50 20.97
C TRP A 494 -45.44 21.26 21.06
N GLN A 495 -46.45 20.72 21.73
CA GLN A 495 -47.68 21.47 21.97
C GLN A 495 -47.43 22.62 22.96
N ASP A 496 -48.28 23.64 22.92
CA ASP A 496 -48.33 24.75 23.89
C ASP A 496 -48.18 24.23 25.34
N PRO A 497 -47.21 24.73 26.13
CA PRO A 497 -46.43 25.96 25.93
C PRO A 497 -45.04 25.79 25.31
N ASP A 498 -44.74 24.62 24.73
CA ASP A 498 -43.45 24.33 24.11
C ASP A 498 -43.53 24.33 22.57
N ASP A 499 -44.50 25.04 22.00
CA ASP A 499 -44.63 25.28 20.57
C ASP A 499 -43.60 26.29 20.05
N ALA A 500 -43.19 26.10 18.81
CA ALA A 500 -42.24 26.96 18.11
C ALA A 500 -42.73 27.23 16.69
N THR A 501 -43.13 28.47 16.42
CA THR A 501 -43.60 28.93 15.13
C THR A 501 -42.45 29.10 14.14
N ALA A 502 -42.69 28.77 12.86
CA ALA A 502 -41.73 29.01 11.78
C ALA A 502 -41.28 30.49 11.78
N GLY A 503 -39.98 30.71 11.60
CA GLY A 503 -39.33 32.02 11.80
C GLY A 503 -38.65 32.18 13.16
N ASN A 504 -38.91 31.29 14.13
CA ASN A 504 -38.21 31.28 15.40
C ASN A 504 -36.73 30.90 15.22
N ASN A 505 -35.90 31.42 16.11
CA ASN A 505 -34.46 31.21 16.10
C ASN A 505 -34.06 29.76 16.42
N VAL A 506 -33.06 29.25 15.69
CA VAL A 506 -32.42 27.96 15.97
C VAL A 506 -30.91 28.15 15.91
N PHE A 507 -30.18 27.59 16.87
CA PHE A 507 -28.72 27.62 16.82
C PHE A 507 -28.10 26.34 17.37
N LEU A 508 -26.89 26.04 16.91
CA LEU A 508 -26.09 24.91 17.36
C LEU A 508 -25.50 25.19 18.73
N ALA A 509 -25.65 24.20 19.61
CA ALA A 509 -25.07 24.21 20.93
C ALA A 509 -23.95 23.16 20.98
N TYR A 510 -22.77 23.52 20.50
CA TYR A 510 -21.61 22.62 20.40
C TYR A 510 -21.25 21.97 21.76
N ILE A 511 -21.42 22.75 22.83
CA ILE A 511 -21.42 22.24 24.20
C ILE A 511 -22.57 22.94 24.93
N ASP A 512 -23.50 22.24 25.58
CA ASP A 512 -24.51 22.83 26.47
C ASP A 512 -24.92 21.86 27.57
N LYS A 513 -24.07 21.75 28.60
CA LYS A 513 -24.21 20.74 29.64
C LYS A 513 -23.59 21.17 30.97
N LEU A 514 -23.91 20.42 32.02
CA LEU A 514 -23.14 20.43 33.26
C LEU A 514 -21.79 19.74 32.96
N ALA A 515 -20.69 20.38 33.32
CA ALA A 515 -19.35 19.86 33.14
C ALA A 515 -19.20 18.55 33.92
N ALA A 516 -18.68 17.52 33.25
CA ALA A 516 -18.39 16.22 33.85
C ALA A 516 -16.88 16.02 34.11
N ALA A 517 -16.06 17.00 33.72
CA ALA A 517 -14.61 16.99 33.88
C ALA A 517 -14.07 18.44 33.97
N ALA A 518 -12.77 18.58 34.24
CA ALA A 518 -12.10 19.88 34.30
C ALA A 518 -11.95 20.59 32.93
N ASN A 519 -12.32 19.89 31.86
CA ASN A 519 -12.39 20.40 30.51
C ASN A 519 -13.55 19.72 29.76
N GLU A 520 -14.09 20.42 28.79
CA GLU A 520 -15.13 19.92 27.89
C GLU A 520 -14.77 20.30 26.45
N ALA A 521 -15.06 19.42 25.51
CA ALA A 521 -14.67 19.61 24.12
C ALA A 521 -15.76 19.14 23.16
N PHE A 522 -15.69 19.67 21.94
CA PHE A 522 -16.40 19.14 20.78
C PHE A 522 -15.46 19.09 19.57
N THR A 523 -15.78 18.22 18.62
CA THR A 523 -15.04 18.06 17.37
C THR A 523 -15.98 18.32 16.19
N THR A 524 -15.49 19.00 15.17
CA THR A 524 -16.21 19.20 13.91
C THR A 524 -15.25 19.25 12.72
N VAL A 525 -15.77 19.17 11.50
CA VAL A 525 -15.01 19.36 10.28
C VAL A 525 -14.69 20.86 10.13
N TYR A 526 -13.41 21.19 9.95
CA TYR A 526 -12.99 22.55 9.66
C TYR A 526 -13.40 22.96 8.25
N ASN A 527 -14.21 24.01 8.16
CA ASN A 527 -14.55 24.66 6.90
C ASN A 527 -13.86 26.04 6.78
N SER A 528 -13.96 26.86 7.83
CA SER A 528 -13.31 28.17 7.93
C SER A 528 -13.13 28.55 9.39
N ASP A 529 -12.28 29.55 9.66
CA ASP A 529 -12.11 30.07 11.02
C ASP A 529 -13.45 30.58 11.56
N ARG A 530 -13.88 30.00 12.68
CA ARG A 530 -15.13 30.38 13.38
C ARG A 530 -14.81 30.98 14.73
N THR A 531 -15.42 32.11 15.04
CA THR A 531 -15.42 32.62 16.42
C THR A 531 -16.58 31.99 17.17
N LEU A 532 -16.27 31.40 18.31
CA LEU A 532 -17.24 30.76 19.19
C LEU A 532 -17.47 31.64 20.41
N PHE A 533 -18.71 31.69 20.87
CA PHE A 533 -19.07 32.31 22.14
C PHE A 533 -19.07 31.24 23.23
N ILE A 534 -18.37 31.53 24.32
CA ILE A 534 -18.22 30.64 25.48
C ILE A 534 -18.84 31.32 26.68
N ARG A 535 -19.72 30.60 27.38
CA ARG A 535 -20.29 31.02 28.66
C ARG A 535 -20.16 29.90 29.68
N VAL A 536 -19.66 30.25 30.86
CA VAL A 536 -19.63 29.35 32.03
C VAL A 536 -20.37 30.00 33.18
N ARG A 537 -21.26 29.24 33.81
CA ARG A 537 -22.04 29.66 34.97
C ARG A 537 -22.05 28.57 36.02
N ASP A 538 -21.93 29.00 37.26
CA ASP A 538 -22.16 28.18 38.44
C ASP A 538 -22.84 29.05 39.50
N GLY A 539 -24.04 28.63 39.90
CA GLY A 539 -24.81 29.25 40.98
C GLY A 539 -25.00 28.31 42.17
N GLY A 540 -24.25 27.22 42.23
CA GLY A 540 -24.35 26.14 43.19
C GLY A 540 -23.51 26.38 44.45
N GLY A 541 -22.72 25.37 44.82
CA GLY A 541 -21.94 25.36 46.06
C GLY A 541 -20.80 26.37 46.08
N THR A 542 -20.16 26.62 44.92
CA THR A 542 -19.08 27.60 44.77
C THR A 542 -19.40 28.64 43.69
N PRO A 543 -20.42 29.49 43.91
CA PRO A 543 -20.96 30.33 42.85
C PRO A 543 -19.89 31.27 42.27
N ILE A 544 -19.92 31.43 40.95
CA ILE A 544 -19.02 32.29 40.21
C ILE A 544 -19.80 33.40 39.51
N LYS A 545 -19.12 34.54 39.31
CA LYS A 545 -19.60 35.51 38.33
C LYS A 545 -19.63 34.84 36.97
N THR A 546 -20.70 35.07 36.22
CA THR A 546 -20.82 34.54 34.85
C THR A 546 -19.57 34.89 34.06
N PHE A 547 -18.88 33.87 33.57
CA PHE A 547 -17.71 34.02 32.73
C PHE A 547 -18.16 33.94 31.27
N GLU A 548 -17.83 34.96 30.49
CA GLU A 548 -18.11 35.04 29.05
C GLU A 548 -16.85 35.44 28.31
N THR A 549 -16.56 34.75 27.23
CA THR A 549 -15.44 35.05 26.35
C THR A 549 -15.70 34.52 24.95
N THR A 550 -14.83 34.85 24.02
CA THR A 550 -14.81 34.27 22.69
C THR A 550 -13.54 33.48 22.46
N GLY A 551 -13.59 32.52 21.55
CA GLY A 551 -12.42 31.76 21.11
C GLY A 551 -12.54 31.40 19.64
N THR A 552 -11.40 31.33 18.95
CA THR A 552 -11.38 30.96 17.53
C THR A 552 -11.17 29.46 17.38
N LEU A 553 -12.08 28.78 16.67
CA LEU A 553 -11.86 27.47 16.09
C LEU A 553 -11.19 27.67 14.73
N GLY A 554 -9.88 27.43 14.68
CA GLY A 554 -9.10 27.52 13.44
C GLY A 554 -8.80 26.16 12.83
N SER A 555 -7.97 26.14 11.79
CA SER A 555 -7.57 24.92 11.06
C SER A 555 -6.82 23.89 11.91
N ASN A 556 -6.31 24.28 13.07
CA ASN A 556 -5.65 23.41 14.05
C ASN A 556 -6.51 23.19 15.31
N GLY A 557 -7.80 23.51 15.27
CA GLY A 557 -8.68 23.56 16.45
C GLY A 557 -8.61 24.88 17.19
N GLY A 558 -9.03 24.86 18.45
CA GLY A 558 -9.07 26.05 19.31
C GLY A 558 -9.26 25.73 20.78
N SER A 559 -9.15 26.74 21.62
CA SER A 559 -9.49 26.59 23.04
C SER A 559 -9.89 27.91 23.69
N ALA A 560 -10.55 27.79 24.83
CA ALA A 560 -10.77 28.87 25.78
C ALA A 560 -10.54 28.35 27.21
N THR A 561 -10.07 29.20 28.12
CA THR A 561 -9.90 28.83 29.53
C THR A 561 -10.87 29.65 30.37
N ALA A 562 -11.78 28.97 31.04
CA ALA A 562 -12.71 29.59 31.98
C ALA A 562 -11.96 30.12 33.20
N ILE A 563 -12.34 31.32 33.65
CA ILE A 563 -11.81 31.93 34.88
C ILE A 563 -12.91 31.94 35.92
N ARG A 564 -12.70 31.17 36.99
CA ARG A 564 -13.59 31.14 38.16
C ARG A 564 -13.32 32.37 39.04
N THR A 565 -14.18 33.39 38.92
CA THR A 565 -14.19 34.54 39.85
C THR A 565 -15.33 34.34 40.85
N PRO A 566 -15.05 34.13 42.15
CA PRO A 566 -16.10 33.92 43.14
C PRO A 566 -17.14 35.05 43.14
N ASP A 567 -18.42 34.68 43.23
CA ASP A 567 -19.54 35.61 43.43
C ASP A 567 -19.84 35.77 44.92
N VAL A 568 -18.93 36.47 45.61
CA VAL A 568 -18.99 36.75 47.06
C VAL A 568 -19.67 38.06 47.42
#